data_AF-A0A0J6XXS3-F1
#
_entry.id   AF-A0A0J6XXS3-F1
#
_cell.length_a   1.000
_cell.length_b   1.000
_cell.length_c   1.000
_cell.angle_alpha   90.00
_cell.angle_beta   90.00
_cell.angle_gamma   90.00
#
_symmetry.space_group_name_H-M   'P 1'
#
loop_
_entity.id
_entity.type
_entity.pdbx_description
1 polymer ?
#
loop_
_entity_poly.entity_id
_entity_poly.type
_entity_poly.pdbx_seq_one_letter_code
_entity_poly.pdbx_strand_id
1 'polypeptide(L)'
;MRMSPEDMTVVALLADPDAPTEIAQRMARMLPARLAEKSGPGRRFEVEVVSEPFTAATEDVPTLMRRIIDRARAEDWDVVVALTDLPLHSNGLKLVVDLSHEHGLALLSLPALGGLRLQARAQRVVEEAVLGLADARSAGAGGAPRSRADLGPFASRLAPVRRGPIGERETADLRYVVSGARGNVRVLLGMVRANRPWRLVPGLSKALAAALATGAVATVNSTVWTLAETLSAPRLVIATVGSVALMIGWLIVDAELWHRSAESSPEARQRARLYNASTVLTVGIGVLVCYAGLMVVNWVWALFILNGEAFASVTRTPLHAAEYVRLSWFVASVATVGGALGSGLESDDAIRAAAYSKREQERRHTLRDDPGDQPAK
;
A
#
# COMPACT_ATOMS: atom_id res chain seq x y z
N MET A 1 28.35 13.57 40.66
CA MET A 1 27.74 14.55 39.75
C MET A 1 26.34 14.05 39.43
N ARG A 2 25.33 14.54 40.15
CA ARG A 2 23.93 14.12 39.97
C ARG A 2 23.41 14.82 38.70
N MET A 3 22.95 14.03 37.74
CA MET A 3 22.49 14.47 36.43
C MET A 3 21.05 14.99 36.54
N SER A 4 20.78 16.19 36.04
CA SER A 4 19.42 16.73 35.99
C SER A 4 18.64 16.09 34.81
N PRO A 5 17.35 15.78 34.97
CA PRO A 5 16.49 15.22 33.91
C PRO A 5 16.15 16.16 32.74
N GLU A 6 16.69 17.38 32.70
CA GLU A 6 16.11 18.51 31.94
C GLU A 6 16.46 18.57 30.44
N ASP A 7 17.28 17.66 29.89
CA ASP A 7 17.73 17.71 28.48
C ASP A 7 17.40 16.44 27.65
N MET A 8 16.56 15.55 28.18
CA MET A 8 16.06 14.38 27.47
C MET A 8 14.69 14.69 26.86
N THR A 9 14.57 14.60 25.54
CA THR A 9 13.28 14.67 24.84
C THR A 9 12.81 13.27 24.49
N VAL A 10 11.67 12.85 25.03
CA VAL A 10 11.08 11.53 24.74
C VAL A 10 10.18 11.64 23.51
N VAL A 11 10.52 10.90 22.46
CA VAL A 11 9.81 10.87 21.18
C VAL A 11 9.10 9.53 21.04
N ALA A 12 7.77 9.54 21.03
CA ALA A 12 6.97 8.35 20.77
C ALA A 12 6.60 8.24 19.30
N LEU A 13 7.02 7.15 18.65
CA LEU A 13 6.53 6.75 17.34
C LEU A 13 5.32 5.84 17.53
N LEU A 14 4.14 6.46 17.55
CA LEU A 14 2.86 5.75 17.63
C LEU A 14 2.52 5.21 16.24
N ALA A 15 2.53 3.91 16.04
CA ALA A 15 2.39 3.31 14.71
C ALA A 15 1.25 2.32 14.65
N ASP A 16 0.49 2.37 13.55
CA ASP A 16 -0.41 1.29 13.22
C ASP A 16 0.40 -0.03 13.07
N PRO A 17 -0.14 -1.19 13.49
CA PRO A 17 0.50 -2.49 13.36
C PRO A 17 0.92 -2.82 11.92
N ASP A 18 1.83 -3.79 11.81
CA ASP A 18 2.46 -4.25 10.56
C ASP A 18 3.40 -3.20 9.91
N ALA A 19 3.06 -2.70 8.72
CA ALA A 19 3.99 -1.95 7.90
C ALA A 19 4.43 -0.61 8.54
N PRO A 20 3.54 0.19 9.15
CA PRO A 20 3.95 1.41 9.87
C PRO A 20 4.84 1.09 11.07
N THR A 21 4.49 0.07 11.85
CA THR A 21 5.31 -0.40 12.98
C THR A 21 6.70 -0.87 12.55
N GLU A 22 6.83 -1.66 11.49
CA GLU A 22 8.14 -2.06 10.97
C GLU A 22 8.98 -0.85 10.48
N ILE A 23 8.32 0.19 9.96
CA ILE A 23 8.98 1.43 9.56
C ILE A 23 9.43 2.20 10.81
N ALA A 24 8.56 2.33 11.82
CA ALA A 24 8.84 2.96 13.10
C ALA A 24 10.02 2.31 13.82
N GLN A 25 10.03 0.98 13.98
CA GLN A 25 11.11 0.22 14.58
C GLN A 25 12.45 0.41 13.86
N ARG A 26 12.42 0.45 12.53
CA ARG A 26 13.63 0.74 11.73
C ARG A 26 14.12 2.17 11.92
N MET A 27 13.20 3.13 12.04
CA MET A 27 13.54 4.54 12.28
C MET A 27 14.10 4.75 13.69
N ALA A 28 13.49 4.16 14.71
CA ALA A 28 13.91 4.29 16.12
C ALA A 28 15.38 3.92 16.36
N ARG A 29 15.94 2.98 15.57
CA ARG A 29 17.37 2.63 15.66
C ARG A 29 18.32 3.73 15.20
N MET A 30 17.88 4.61 14.31
CA MET A 30 18.73 5.63 13.67
C MET A 30 18.34 7.05 14.08
N LEU A 31 17.11 7.26 14.52
CA LEU A 31 16.55 8.58 14.78
C LEU A 31 17.23 9.32 15.94
N PRO A 32 17.53 8.69 17.10
CA PRO A 32 18.19 9.38 18.22
C PRO A 32 19.51 10.05 17.83
N ALA A 33 20.38 9.30 17.14
CA ALA A 33 21.69 9.82 16.69
C ALA A 33 21.55 10.96 15.70
N ARG A 34 20.61 10.85 14.75
CA ARG A 34 20.40 11.88 13.71
C ARG A 34 19.75 13.15 14.26
N LEU A 35 18.87 13.03 15.25
CA LEU A 35 18.29 14.16 15.95
C LEU A 35 19.36 14.89 16.78
N ALA A 36 20.14 14.15 17.56
CA ALA A 36 21.24 14.72 18.36
C ALA A 36 22.28 15.46 17.49
N GLU A 37 22.62 14.91 16.32
CA GLU A 37 23.54 15.56 15.36
C GLU A 37 23.02 16.92 14.88
N LYS A 38 21.69 17.06 14.72
CA LYS A 38 21.06 18.26 14.15
C LYS A 38 20.61 19.29 15.17
N SER A 39 20.25 18.87 16.39
CA SER A 39 19.78 19.78 17.44
C SER A 39 20.89 20.52 18.18
N GLY A 40 22.16 20.14 17.95
CA GLY A 40 23.32 20.75 18.60
C GLY A 40 23.72 20.05 19.92
N PRO A 41 24.89 20.41 20.47
CA PRO A 41 25.45 19.76 21.65
C PRO A 41 24.58 19.99 22.90
N GLY A 42 24.22 18.92 23.59
CA GLY A 42 23.49 18.94 24.88
C GLY A 42 22.14 18.23 24.84
N ARG A 43 21.42 18.29 23.71
CA ARG A 43 20.09 17.70 23.56
C ARG A 43 20.17 16.20 23.28
N ARG A 44 19.47 15.39 24.08
CA ARG A 44 19.38 13.95 23.87
C ARG A 44 17.94 13.56 23.57
N PHE A 45 17.80 12.56 22.70
CA PHE A 45 16.51 12.05 22.27
C PHE A 45 16.42 10.58 22.62
N GLU A 46 15.36 10.21 23.31
CA GLU A 46 14.94 8.83 23.47
C GLU A 46 13.77 8.58 22.52
N VAL A 47 13.78 7.46 21.80
CA VAL A 47 12.75 7.14 20.81
C VAL A 47 12.10 5.82 21.19
N GLU A 48 10.84 5.90 21.58
CA GLU A 48 10.00 4.75 21.86
C GLU A 48 9.11 4.43 20.65
N VAL A 49 8.81 3.15 20.42
CA VAL A 49 7.86 2.73 19.38
C VAL A 49 6.69 2.04 20.06
N VAL A 50 5.49 2.60 19.87
CA VAL A 50 4.25 2.05 20.38
C VAL A 50 3.42 1.55 19.20
N SER A 51 3.21 0.24 19.15
CA SER A 51 2.44 -0.42 18.09
C SER A 51 1.02 -0.69 18.57
N GLU A 52 0.09 0.21 18.29
CA GLU A 52 -1.30 0.06 18.70
C GLU A 52 -2.27 0.70 17.70
N PRO A 53 -3.54 0.24 17.67
CA PRO A 53 -4.60 0.91 16.94
C PRO A 53 -5.03 2.26 17.48
N PHE A 54 -4.75 3.29 16.68
CA PHE A 54 -5.22 4.65 16.93
C PHE A 54 -6.14 5.20 15.81
N THR A 55 -6.11 4.67 14.58
CA THR A 55 -7.03 5.10 13.50
C THR A 55 -8.36 4.35 13.53
N ALA A 56 -9.49 5.07 13.52
CA ALA A 56 -10.84 4.49 13.38
C ALA A 56 -11.45 4.68 11.97
N ALA A 57 -12.44 3.83 11.64
CA ALA A 57 -12.85 3.50 10.27
C ALA A 57 -13.38 4.65 9.39
N THR A 58 -14.02 5.67 9.97
CA THR A 58 -14.67 6.79 9.25
C THR A 58 -14.32 8.15 9.86
N GLU A 59 -13.32 8.17 10.74
CA GLU A 59 -13.02 9.33 11.56
C GLU A 59 -12.35 10.44 10.74
N ASP A 60 -12.80 11.66 10.97
CA ASP A 60 -12.18 12.85 10.41
C ASP A 60 -10.81 13.08 11.08
N VAL A 61 -9.88 13.66 10.32
CA VAL A 61 -8.52 13.93 10.80
C VAL A 61 -8.50 14.70 12.13
N PRO A 62 -9.35 15.72 12.38
CA PRO A 62 -9.41 16.40 13.67
C PRO A 62 -9.75 15.48 14.84
N THR A 63 -10.71 14.57 14.70
CA THR A 63 -11.09 13.66 15.79
C THR A 63 -10.01 12.61 16.03
N LEU A 64 -9.38 12.12 14.96
CA LEU A 64 -8.18 11.27 15.05
C LEU A 64 -7.05 11.96 15.83
N MET A 65 -6.75 13.23 15.51
CA MET A 65 -5.74 14.02 16.21
C MET A 65 -6.07 14.16 17.70
N ARG A 66 -7.33 14.47 18.05
CA ARG A 66 -7.77 14.57 19.46
C ARG A 66 -7.55 13.26 20.21
N ARG A 67 -7.92 12.12 19.61
CA ARG A 67 -7.73 10.80 20.20
C ARG A 67 -6.25 10.50 20.48
N ILE A 68 -5.36 10.84 19.55
CA ILE A 68 -3.92 10.67 19.74
C ILE A 68 -3.41 11.59 20.86
N ILE A 69 -3.90 12.83 20.93
CA ILE A 69 -3.57 13.76 22.02
C ILE A 69 -4.01 13.19 23.38
N ASP A 70 -5.24 12.68 23.47
CA ASP A 70 -5.78 12.10 24.71
C ASP A 70 -4.98 10.87 25.15
N ARG A 71 -4.58 10.02 24.19
CA ARG A 71 -3.71 8.87 24.43
C ARG A 71 -2.31 9.28 24.90
N ALA A 72 -1.75 10.33 24.30
CA ALA A 72 -0.43 10.86 24.64
C ALA A 72 -0.39 11.49 26.03
N ARG A 73 -1.50 12.11 26.48
CA ARG A 73 -1.62 12.68 27.83
C ARG A 73 -1.55 11.65 28.96
N ALA A 74 -1.78 10.37 28.65
CA ALA A 74 -1.66 9.29 29.62
C ALA A 74 -0.20 8.85 29.85
N GLU A 75 0.77 9.40 29.10
CA GLU A 75 2.18 9.00 29.10
C GLU A 75 3.08 10.24 29.18
N ASP A 76 4.35 10.05 29.54
CA ASP A 76 5.34 11.13 29.67
C ASP A 76 6.07 11.41 28.34
N TRP A 77 5.33 11.49 27.22
CA TRP A 77 5.91 11.77 25.90
C TRP A 77 5.99 13.28 25.61
N ASP A 78 7.16 13.77 25.19
CA ASP A 78 7.34 15.17 24.80
C ASP A 78 6.89 15.45 23.36
N VAL A 79 7.14 14.49 22.46
CA VAL A 79 6.80 14.57 21.05
C VAL A 79 6.19 13.25 20.61
N VAL A 80 5.04 13.31 19.94
CA VAL A 80 4.36 12.15 19.38
C VAL A 80 4.35 12.23 17.87
N VAL A 81 4.78 11.17 17.20
CA VAL A 81 4.69 11.04 15.75
C VAL A 81 3.88 9.80 15.41
N ALA A 82 2.62 10.03 15.06
CA ALA A 82 1.68 9.01 14.64
C ALA A 82 1.91 8.60 13.16
N LEU A 83 2.01 7.30 12.89
CA LEU A 83 2.31 6.72 11.58
C LEU A 83 1.17 5.79 11.15
N THR A 84 0.50 6.11 10.03
CA THR A 84 -0.57 5.28 9.48
C THR A 84 -0.31 4.88 8.03
N ASP A 85 -0.73 3.68 7.65
CA ASP A 85 -0.79 3.19 6.27
C ASP A 85 -2.13 3.50 5.58
N LEU A 86 -3.08 4.14 6.28
CA LEU A 86 -4.32 4.64 5.69
C LEU A 86 -4.09 5.96 4.95
N PRO A 87 -4.63 6.13 3.73
CA PRO A 87 -4.54 7.41 3.03
C PRO A 87 -5.55 8.39 3.64
N LEU A 88 -5.02 9.32 4.43
CA LEU A 88 -5.78 10.37 5.08
C LEU A 88 -6.16 11.49 4.09
N HIS A 89 -7.36 12.03 4.27
CA HIS A 89 -7.91 13.11 3.45
C HIS A 89 -8.41 14.24 4.35
N SER A 90 -8.18 15.48 3.95
CA SER A 90 -8.76 16.67 4.58
C SER A 90 -9.16 17.66 3.49
N ASN A 91 -10.42 18.13 3.51
CA ASN A 91 -10.97 19.07 2.54
C ASN A 91 -10.74 18.62 1.07
N GLY A 92 -11.03 17.36 0.76
CA GLY A 92 -10.80 16.76 -0.57
C GLY A 92 -9.32 16.57 -0.97
N LEU A 93 -8.36 17.02 -0.16
CA LEU A 93 -6.92 16.92 -0.40
C LEU A 93 -6.30 15.77 0.39
N LYS A 94 -5.24 15.17 -0.16
CA LYS A 94 -4.57 14.02 0.45
C LYS A 94 -3.53 14.50 1.44
N LEU A 95 -3.70 14.13 2.69
CA LEU A 95 -2.81 14.53 3.77
C LEU A 95 -1.49 13.75 3.69
N VAL A 96 -0.37 14.46 3.83
CA VAL A 96 0.96 13.87 4.04
C VAL A 96 1.24 13.88 5.52
N VAL A 97 1.28 15.07 6.12
CA VAL A 97 1.53 15.25 7.54
C VAL A 97 0.63 16.36 8.07
N ASP A 98 0.11 16.15 9.27
CA ASP A 98 -0.60 17.14 10.09
C ASP A 98 0.18 17.36 11.38
N LEU A 99 0.41 18.60 11.77
CA LEU A 99 1.24 18.97 12.92
C LEU A 99 0.46 19.85 13.87
N SER A 100 0.62 19.61 15.16
CA SER A 100 0.17 20.48 16.25
C SER A 100 1.37 20.81 17.13
N HIS A 101 1.95 22.00 16.95
CA HIS A 101 3.07 22.45 17.77
C HIS A 101 2.66 22.66 19.23
N GLU A 102 1.41 23.06 19.49
CA GLU A 102 0.86 23.19 20.85
C GLU A 102 0.90 21.87 21.62
N HIS A 103 0.58 20.76 20.94
CA HIS A 103 0.50 19.43 21.56
C HIS A 103 1.72 18.56 21.30
N GLY A 104 2.75 19.05 20.60
CA GLY A 104 3.92 18.24 20.24
C GLY A 104 3.60 17.04 19.35
N LEU A 105 2.55 17.11 18.52
CA LEU A 105 2.03 15.98 17.75
C LEU A 105 2.24 16.14 16.24
N ALA A 106 2.68 15.08 15.57
CA ALA A 106 2.67 14.91 14.12
C ALA A 106 1.89 13.66 13.72
N LEU A 107 0.99 13.76 12.74
CA LEU A 107 0.29 12.63 12.13
C LEU A 107 0.71 12.48 10.67
N LEU A 108 1.34 11.35 10.33
CA LEU A 108 1.93 11.07 9.03
C LEU A 108 1.21 9.92 8.31
N SER A 109 0.70 10.23 7.11
CA SER A 109 0.11 9.29 6.16
C SER A 109 1.18 8.75 5.22
N LEU A 110 1.61 7.50 5.45
CA LEU A 110 2.67 6.86 4.67
C LEU A 110 2.35 6.72 3.17
N PRO A 111 1.10 6.41 2.74
CA PRO A 111 0.78 6.29 1.31
C PRO A 111 1.08 7.59 0.53
N ALA A 112 0.94 8.75 1.18
CA ALA A 112 1.19 10.04 0.54
C ALA A 112 2.68 10.27 0.18
N LEU A 113 3.59 9.53 0.82
CA LEU A 113 5.03 9.55 0.51
C LEU A 113 5.39 8.73 -0.74
N GLY A 114 4.46 7.89 -1.22
CA GLY A 114 4.57 7.07 -2.42
C GLY A 114 5.32 5.74 -2.26
N GLY A 115 5.43 4.98 -3.35
CA GLY A 115 5.95 3.60 -3.32
C GLY A 115 7.48 3.44 -3.33
N LEU A 116 8.25 4.49 -3.67
CA LEU A 116 9.71 4.40 -3.79
C LEU A 116 10.41 5.11 -2.63
N ARG A 117 11.44 4.47 -2.06
CA ARG A 117 12.23 4.98 -0.93
C ARG A 117 11.37 5.44 0.27
N LEU A 118 10.23 4.77 0.49
CA LEU A 118 9.26 5.11 1.52
C LEU A 118 9.92 5.29 2.89
N GLN A 119 10.76 4.33 3.30
CA GLN A 119 11.46 4.39 4.59
C GLN A 119 12.35 5.62 4.72
N ALA A 120 13.16 5.92 3.70
CA ALA A 120 14.04 7.09 3.72
C ALA A 120 13.26 8.41 3.66
N ARG A 121 12.10 8.43 2.98
CA ARG A 121 11.21 9.60 2.96
C ARG A 121 10.54 9.80 4.31
N ALA A 122 9.92 8.76 4.86
CA ALA A 122 9.28 8.78 6.16
C ALA A 122 10.25 9.23 7.25
N GLN A 123 11.46 8.65 7.28
CA GLN A 123 12.47 9.04 8.27
C GLN A 123 12.83 10.52 8.20
N ARG A 124 12.91 11.11 7.00
CA ARG A 124 13.14 12.55 6.86
C ARG A 124 11.96 13.39 7.33
N VAL A 125 10.71 13.00 7.00
CA VAL A 125 9.52 13.69 7.50
C VAL A 125 9.51 13.68 9.02
N VAL A 126 9.70 12.51 9.63
CA VAL A 126 9.66 12.29 11.07
C VAL A 126 10.76 13.09 11.75
N GLU A 127 11.99 13.03 11.24
CA GLU A 127 13.12 13.78 11.78
C GLU A 127 12.87 15.30 11.78
N GLU A 128 12.38 15.85 10.67
CA GLU A 128 12.10 17.29 10.59
C GLU A 128 10.88 17.70 11.43
N ALA A 129 9.85 16.85 11.50
CA ALA A 129 8.70 17.07 12.36
C ALA A 129 9.11 17.09 13.83
N VAL A 130 9.92 16.13 14.28
CA VAL A 130 10.40 16.07 15.66
C VAL A 130 11.25 17.28 16.01
N LEU A 131 12.18 17.68 15.13
CA LEU A 131 12.99 18.88 15.35
C LEU A 131 12.10 20.12 15.48
N GLY A 132 11.14 20.30 14.58
CA GLY A 132 10.22 21.45 14.61
C GLY A 132 9.33 21.50 15.85
N LEU A 133 8.83 20.35 16.30
CA LEU A 133 7.99 20.23 17.49
C LEU A 133 8.81 20.43 18.78
N ALA A 134 10.01 19.85 18.86
CA ALA A 134 10.91 20.02 20.01
C ALA A 134 11.38 21.47 20.15
N ASP A 135 11.72 22.15 19.05
CA ASP A 135 12.14 23.55 19.07
C ASP A 135 11.01 24.49 19.52
N ALA A 136 9.77 24.26 19.07
CA ALA A 136 8.62 25.05 19.50
C ALA A 136 8.35 24.94 21.01
N ARG A 137 8.56 23.76 21.59
CA ARG A 137 8.40 23.50 23.03
C ARG A 137 9.45 24.22 23.88
N SER A 138 10.70 24.25 23.43
CA SER A 138 11.78 24.95 24.16
C SER A 138 11.69 26.47 24.08
N ALA A 139 10.90 27.03 23.18
CA ALA A 139 10.76 28.48 22.97
C ALA A 139 9.76 29.20 23.91
N GLY A 140 9.28 28.55 24.98
CA GLY A 140 8.17 29.00 25.83
C GLY A 140 8.08 30.51 26.20
N ALA A 141 6.83 31.02 26.11
CA ALA A 141 6.21 32.21 26.72
C ALA A 141 6.83 33.63 26.61
N GLY A 142 8.04 33.84 26.09
CA GLY A 142 8.65 35.19 26.09
C GLY A 142 9.57 35.52 24.91
N GLY A 143 9.87 34.57 24.04
CA GLY A 143 10.66 34.81 22.83
C GLY A 143 9.76 35.19 21.65
N ALA A 144 10.10 36.28 20.93
CA ALA A 144 9.50 36.54 19.62
C ALA A 144 9.54 35.25 18.77
N PRO A 145 8.46 34.89 18.05
CA PRO A 145 8.36 33.60 17.37
C PRO A 145 9.48 33.46 16.35
N ARG A 146 10.58 32.82 16.73
CA ARG A 146 11.66 32.43 15.83
C ARG A 146 11.08 31.35 14.94
N SER A 147 10.57 31.78 13.78
CA SER A 147 10.14 30.98 12.62
C SER A 147 9.60 29.59 13.00
N ARG A 148 8.28 29.49 13.27
CA ARG A 148 7.56 28.20 13.28
C ARG A 148 8.16 27.30 12.19
N ALA A 149 8.72 26.16 12.59
CA ALA A 149 9.58 25.35 11.73
C ALA A 149 8.88 25.08 10.40
N ASP A 150 9.33 25.77 9.35
CA ASP A 150 8.77 25.65 8.03
C ASP A 150 9.32 24.37 7.39
N LEU A 151 8.52 23.30 7.30
CA LEU A 151 8.87 22.15 6.44
C LEU A 151 8.87 22.52 4.92
N GLY A 152 8.84 23.79 4.55
CA GLY A 152 8.84 24.33 3.19
C GLY A 152 10.05 23.91 2.32
N PRO A 153 11.29 23.89 2.83
CA PRO A 153 12.44 23.32 2.11
C PRO A 153 12.28 21.82 1.81
N PHE A 154 11.45 21.12 2.59
CA PHE A 154 11.17 19.70 2.43
C PHE A 154 9.97 19.41 1.54
N ALA A 155 8.88 20.17 1.68
CA ALA A 155 7.72 20.11 0.80
C ALA A 155 8.09 20.35 -0.66
N SER A 156 9.03 21.28 -0.91
CA SER A 156 9.59 21.54 -2.25
C SER A 156 10.38 20.34 -2.80
N ARG A 157 11.16 19.64 -1.96
CA ARG A 157 11.88 18.39 -2.32
C ARG A 157 10.97 17.18 -2.47
N LEU A 158 9.79 17.23 -1.85
CA LEU A 158 8.74 16.23 -1.98
C LEU A 158 7.65 16.64 -2.98
N ALA A 159 7.92 17.50 -3.97
CA ALA A 159 6.93 17.88 -4.99
C ALA A 159 6.10 16.68 -5.48
N PRO A 160 4.75 16.70 -5.41
CA PRO A 160 3.89 17.88 -5.32
C PRO A 160 3.25 18.09 -3.93
N VAL A 161 4.06 18.07 -2.87
CA VAL A 161 3.60 18.41 -1.51
C VAL A 161 3.53 19.94 -1.34
N ARG A 162 2.41 20.45 -0.82
CA ARG A 162 2.18 21.88 -0.56
C ARG A 162 1.52 22.06 0.81
N ARG A 163 1.60 23.26 1.38
CA ARG A 163 0.84 23.60 2.58
C ARG A 163 -0.66 23.55 2.28
N GLY A 164 -1.42 22.89 3.15
CA GLY A 164 -2.87 22.78 3.07
C GLY A 164 -3.58 23.85 3.92
N PRO A 165 -4.86 24.13 3.66
CA PRO A 165 -5.67 24.97 4.53
C PRO A 165 -5.93 24.28 5.87
N ILE A 166 -6.06 25.08 6.92
CA ILE A 166 -6.33 24.66 8.30
C ILE A 166 -7.54 25.46 8.78
N GLY A 167 -8.56 24.78 9.28
CA GLY A 167 -9.72 25.45 9.89
C GLY A 167 -9.40 26.04 11.26
N GLU A 168 -10.08 27.13 11.64
CA GLU A 168 -9.87 27.85 12.91
C GLU A 168 -10.10 27.01 14.19
N ARG A 169 -10.78 25.86 14.08
CA ARG A 169 -11.09 24.95 15.19
C ARG A 169 -10.31 23.63 15.14
N GLU A 170 -9.35 23.51 14.23
CA GLU A 170 -8.51 22.32 14.12
C GLU A 170 -7.34 22.41 15.11
N THR A 171 -6.96 21.29 15.71
CA THR A 171 -5.82 21.20 16.62
C THR A 171 -4.48 21.31 15.90
N ALA A 172 -4.46 21.03 14.60
CA ALA A 172 -3.29 21.17 13.77
C ALA A 172 -3.04 22.64 13.42
N ASP A 173 -1.80 23.09 13.51
CA ASP A 173 -1.38 24.44 13.14
C ASP A 173 -0.49 24.47 11.88
N LEU A 174 -0.03 23.29 11.42
CA LEU A 174 0.66 23.15 10.14
C LEU A 174 0.28 21.84 9.42
N ARG A 175 -0.14 21.96 8.15
CA ARG A 175 -0.60 20.83 7.35
C ARG A 175 0.08 20.79 5.99
N TYR A 176 0.51 19.59 5.57
CA TYR A 176 1.01 19.34 4.22
C TYR A 176 0.14 18.36 3.47
N VAL A 177 -0.24 18.74 2.26
CA VAL A 177 -1.13 17.98 1.39
C VAL A 177 -0.50 17.75 0.03
N VAL A 178 -0.94 16.69 -0.62
CA VAL A 178 -0.62 16.36 -2.00
C VAL A 178 -1.78 16.78 -2.90
N SER A 179 -1.49 17.51 -3.98
CA SER A 179 -2.48 17.91 -4.98
C SER A 179 -2.07 17.56 -6.42
N GLY A 180 -3.07 17.53 -7.31
CA GLY A 180 -2.90 17.30 -8.73
C GLY A 180 -2.66 15.84 -9.15
N ALA A 181 -2.60 15.61 -10.47
CA ALA A 181 -2.52 14.27 -11.07
C ALA A 181 -1.26 13.49 -10.64
N ARG A 182 -0.08 14.15 -10.62
CA ARG A 182 1.17 13.54 -10.14
C ARG A 182 1.09 13.13 -8.67
N GLY A 183 0.38 13.93 -7.88
CA GLY A 183 0.08 13.64 -6.49
C GLY A 183 -0.79 12.39 -6.34
N ASN A 184 -1.83 12.28 -7.16
CA ASN A 184 -2.69 11.10 -7.21
C ASN A 184 -1.91 9.83 -7.53
N VAL A 185 -1.07 9.86 -8.57
CA VAL A 185 -0.24 8.70 -8.94
C VAL A 185 0.71 8.33 -7.81
N ARG A 186 1.32 9.31 -7.14
CA ARG A 186 2.20 9.04 -6.00
C ARG A 186 1.46 8.32 -4.88
N VAL A 187 0.29 8.83 -4.48
CA VAL A 187 -0.50 8.22 -3.40
C VAL A 187 -0.93 6.81 -3.81
N LEU A 188 -1.39 6.61 -5.05
CA LEU A 188 -1.73 5.28 -5.58
C LEU A 188 -0.55 4.31 -5.47
N LEU A 189 0.65 4.71 -5.91
CA LEU A 189 1.84 3.86 -5.79
C LEU A 189 2.19 3.56 -4.32
N GLY A 190 1.95 4.50 -3.41
CA GLY A 190 2.09 4.29 -1.97
C GLY A 190 1.10 3.26 -1.43
N MET A 191 -0.18 3.38 -1.82
CA MET A 191 -1.25 2.45 -1.45
C MET A 191 -0.99 1.05 -2.01
N VAL A 192 -0.63 0.92 -3.30
CA VAL A 192 -0.29 -0.37 -3.91
C VAL A 192 0.85 -1.05 -3.16
N ARG A 193 1.89 -0.30 -2.77
CA ARG A 193 2.97 -0.86 -1.98
C ARG A 193 2.52 -1.28 -0.58
N ALA A 194 1.66 -0.48 0.07
CA ALA A 194 1.11 -0.80 1.39
C ALA A 194 0.32 -2.12 1.35
N ASN A 195 -0.37 -2.40 0.23
CA ASN A 195 -1.09 -3.65 0.00
C ASN A 195 -0.18 -4.87 -0.27
N ARG A 196 1.15 -4.72 -0.34
CA ARG A 196 2.14 -5.80 -0.54
C ARG A 196 1.71 -6.84 -1.59
N PRO A 197 1.66 -6.50 -2.90
CA PRO A 197 1.06 -7.33 -3.96
C PRO A 197 1.67 -8.73 -4.10
N TRP A 198 2.91 -8.94 -3.65
CA TRP A 198 3.55 -10.25 -3.62
C TRP A 198 2.90 -11.24 -2.64
N ARG A 199 2.10 -10.76 -1.67
CA ARG A 199 1.33 -11.64 -0.75
C ARG A 199 0.11 -12.29 -1.43
N LEU A 200 -0.25 -11.86 -2.64
CA LEU A 200 -1.29 -12.52 -3.46
C LEU A 200 -0.94 -13.95 -3.85
N VAL A 201 0.33 -14.25 -4.07
CA VAL A 201 0.77 -15.58 -4.51
C VAL A 201 0.43 -16.67 -3.47
N PRO A 202 0.87 -16.56 -2.19
CA PRO A 202 0.49 -17.55 -1.18
C PRO A 202 -1.00 -17.53 -0.81
N GLY A 203 -1.66 -16.38 -0.93
CA GLY A 203 -3.11 -16.25 -0.65
C GLY A 203 -4.03 -16.85 -1.71
N LEU A 204 -3.51 -17.28 -2.86
CA LEU A 204 -4.24 -17.86 -3.98
C LEU A 204 -3.77 -19.28 -4.30
N SER A 205 -3.43 -20.05 -3.27
CA SER A 205 -2.82 -21.39 -3.42
C SER A 205 -3.67 -22.34 -4.27
N LYS A 206 -5.00 -22.32 -4.10
CA LYS A 206 -5.93 -23.18 -4.84
C LYS A 206 -6.08 -22.73 -6.30
N ALA A 207 -6.11 -21.42 -6.52
CA ALA A 207 -6.10 -20.83 -7.86
C ALA A 207 -4.82 -21.22 -8.61
N LEU A 208 -3.66 -21.13 -7.94
CA LEU A 208 -2.37 -21.51 -8.51
C LEU A 208 -2.32 -23.02 -8.82
N ALA A 209 -2.82 -23.86 -7.93
CA ALA A 209 -2.91 -25.30 -8.16
C ALA A 209 -3.78 -25.63 -9.37
N ALA A 210 -4.96 -25.00 -9.49
CA ALA A 210 -5.84 -25.16 -10.65
C ALA A 210 -5.19 -24.67 -11.95
N ALA A 211 -4.48 -23.55 -11.92
CA ALA A 211 -3.75 -23.02 -13.07
C ALA A 211 -2.62 -23.96 -13.51
N LEU A 212 -1.82 -24.48 -12.58
CA LEU A 212 -0.75 -25.43 -12.85
C LEU A 212 -1.30 -26.75 -13.41
N ALA A 213 -2.37 -27.28 -12.84
CA ALA A 213 -3.03 -28.48 -13.37
C ALA A 213 -3.54 -28.26 -14.80
N THR A 214 -4.18 -27.11 -15.03
CA THR A 214 -4.65 -26.71 -16.37
C THR A 214 -3.49 -26.59 -17.36
N GLY A 215 -2.39 -25.96 -16.95
CA GLY A 215 -1.19 -25.81 -17.78
C GLY A 215 -0.55 -27.15 -18.13
N ALA A 216 -0.43 -28.05 -17.15
CA ALA A 216 0.12 -29.39 -17.35
C ALA A 216 -0.71 -30.21 -18.35
N VAL A 217 -2.04 -30.23 -18.18
CA VAL A 217 -2.98 -30.94 -19.08
C VAL A 217 -2.98 -30.32 -20.49
N ALA A 218 -2.97 -28.98 -20.58
CA ALA A 218 -2.94 -28.30 -21.87
C ALA A 218 -1.63 -28.56 -22.64
N THR A 219 -0.49 -28.65 -21.95
CA THR A 219 0.82 -28.89 -22.58
C THR A 219 0.93 -30.28 -23.20
N VAL A 220 0.22 -31.29 -22.69
CA VAL A 220 0.24 -32.65 -23.26
C VAL A 220 -0.81 -32.88 -24.35
N ASN A 221 -1.68 -31.90 -24.60
CA ASN A 221 -2.80 -32.05 -25.52
C ASN A 221 -2.42 -31.64 -26.94
N SER A 222 -2.48 -32.59 -27.87
CA SER A 222 -2.17 -32.39 -29.29
C SER A 222 -3.04 -31.33 -29.97
N THR A 223 -4.28 -31.14 -29.53
CA THR A 223 -5.16 -30.08 -30.06
C THR A 223 -4.64 -28.69 -29.66
N VAL A 224 -4.07 -28.57 -28.47
CA VAL A 224 -3.46 -27.31 -28.00
C VAL A 224 -2.21 -26.99 -28.80
N TRP A 225 -1.42 -28.00 -29.18
CA TRP A 225 -0.24 -27.81 -30.05
C TRP A 225 -0.64 -27.24 -31.41
N THR A 226 -1.62 -27.86 -32.06
CA THR A 226 -2.14 -27.40 -33.35
C THR A 226 -2.72 -25.99 -33.26
N LEU A 227 -3.49 -25.70 -32.21
CA LEU A 227 -4.04 -24.36 -31.99
C LEU A 227 -2.93 -23.33 -31.80
N ALA A 228 -1.93 -23.62 -30.95
CA ALA A 228 -0.81 -22.72 -30.69
C ALA A 228 -0.06 -22.35 -31.99
N GLU A 229 0.15 -23.30 -32.89
CA GLU A 229 0.83 -23.07 -34.17
C GLU A 229 0.06 -22.14 -35.12
N THR A 230 -1.27 -22.12 -35.02
CA THR A 230 -2.11 -21.20 -35.83
C THR A 230 -2.22 -19.79 -35.24
N LEU A 231 -1.70 -19.56 -34.02
CA LEU A 231 -1.79 -18.27 -33.34
C LEU A 231 -0.60 -17.37 -33.69
N SER A 232 -0.91 -16.22 -34.29
CA SER A 232 0.05 -15.14 -34.47
C SER A 232 0.30 -14.40 -33.15
N ALA A 233 1.44 -13.70 -33.06
CA ALA A 233 1.79 -12.93 -31.86
C ALA A 233 0.69 -11.94 -31.41
N PRO A 234 -0.02 -11.20 -32.29
CA PRO A 234 -1.13 -10.36 -31.86
C PRO A 234 -2.27 -11.13 -31.18
N ARG A 235 -2.59 -12.33 -31.65
CA ARG A 235 -3.63 -13.17 -31.03
C ARG A 235 -3.20 -13.64 -29.64
N LEU A 236 -1.92 -13.94 -29.43
CA LEU A 236 -1.37 -14.30 -28.12
C LEU A 236 -1.39 -13.12 -27.14
N VAL A 237 -1.09 -11.91 -27.64
CA VAL A 237 -1.24 -10.68 -26.84
C VAL A 237 -2.70 -10.50 -26.42
N ILE A 238 -3.66 -10.66 -27.34
CA ILE A 238 -5.09 -10.58 -27.02
C ILE A 238 -5.48 -11.65 -25.99
N ALA A 239 -5.01 -12.89 -26.15
CA ALA A 239 -5.27 -13.98 -25.20
C ALA A 239 -4.72 -13.66 -23.81
N THR A 240 -3.52 -13.06 -23.73
CA THR A 240 -2.90 -12.62 -22.47
C THR A 240 -3.70 -11.54 -21.79
N VAL A 241 -4.03 -10.48 -22.54
CA VAL A 241 -4.82 -9.36 -22.01
C VAL A 241 -6.19 -9.86 -21.56
N GLY A 242 -6.83 -10.72 -22.35
CA GLY A 242 -8.11 -11.33 -22.03
C GLY A 242 -8.05 -12.20 -20.77
N SER A 243 -7.06 -13.10 -20.65
CA SER A 243 -6.93 -13.97 -19.48
C SER A 243 -6.60 -13.20 -18.20
N VAL A 244 -5.73 -12.20 -18.29
CA VAL A 244 -5.38 -11.33 -17.16
C VAL A 244 -6.59 -10.49 -16.74
N ALA A 245 -7.31 -9.88 -17.69
CA ALA A 245 -8.52 -9.11 -17.40
C ALA A 245 -9.62 -9.98 -16.77
N LEU A 246 -9.80 -11.21 -17.27
CA LEU A 246 -10.75 -12.18 -16.70
C LEU A 246 -10.37 -12.55 -15.28
N MET A 247 -9.10 -12.89 -15.01
CA MET A 247 -8.63 -13.22 -13.66
C MET A 247 -8.81 -12.04 -12.69
N ILE A 248 -8.43 -10.82 -13.11
CA ILE A 248 -8.63 -9.61 -12.30
C ILE A 248 -10.11 -9.38 -12.03
N GLY A 249 -10.96 -9.49 -13.05
CA GLY A 249 -12.41 -9.34 -12.92
C GLY A 249 -13.00 -10.38 -11.97
N TRP A 250 -12.58 -11.64 -12.08
CA TRP A 250 -12.99 -12.73 -11.20
C TRP A 250 -12.65 -12.43 -9.75
N LEU A 251 -11.38 -12.12 -9.45
CA LEU A 251 -10.94 -11.80 -8.08
C LEU A 251 -11.64 -10.58 -7.49
N ILE A 252 -11.96 -9.57 -8.32
CA ILE A 252 -12.66 -8.38 -7.85
C ILE A 252 -14.12 -8.68 -7.50
N VAL A 253 -14.81 -9.48 -8.31
CA VAL A 253 -16.21 -9.84 -8.10
C VAL A 253 -16.34 -10.81 -6.93
N ASP A 254 -15.54 -11.88 -6.95
CA ASP A 254 -15.59 -12.99 -5.99
C ASP A 254 -15.25 -12.53 -4.57
N ALA A 255 -14.20 -11.71 -4.39
CA ALA A 255 -13.82 -11.21 -3.07
C ALA A 255 -14.48 -9.88 -2.66
N GLU A 256 -15.52 -9.43 -3.39
CA GLU A 256 -16.25 -8.18 -3.16
C GLU A 256 -15.33 -6.97 -2.97
N LEU A 257 -14.24 -6.92 -3.72
CA LEU A 257 -13.19 -5.91 -3.53
C LEU A 257 -13.68 -4.51 -3.97
N TRP A 258 -14.72 -4.45 -4.79
CA TRP A 258 -15.22 -3.20 -5.33
C TRP A 258 -15.93 -2.33 -4.29
N HIS A 259 -15.38 -1.16 -4.00
CA HIS A 259 -16.03 -0.20 -3.10
C HIS A 259 -17.06 0.63 -3.87
N ARG A 260 -18.32 0.64 -3.39
CA ARG A 260 -19.36 1.59 -3.76
C ARG A 260 -19.58 2.50 -2.55
N SER A 261 -19.38 3.82 -2.69
CA SER A 261 -19.78 4.73 -1.60
C SER A 261 -21.30 4.93 -1.65
N ALA A 262 -21.98 4.74 -0.51
CA ALA A 262 -23.39 5.08 -0.35
C ALA A 262 -23.61 6.61 -0.35
N GLU A 263 -22.58 7.37 0.00
CA GLU A 263 -22.62 8.84 0.01
C GLU A 263 -22.49 9.43 -1.39
N SER A 264 -23.39 10.37 -1.69
CA SER A 264 -23.53 11.02 -2.99
C SER A 264 -22.52 12.16 -3.22
N SER A 265 -21.63 12.46 -2.27
CA SER A 265 -20.71 13.60 -2.37
C SER A 265 -19.63 13.37 -3.45
N PRO A 266 -19.23 14.41 -4.22
CA PRO A 266 -18.17 14.30 -5.23
C PRO A 266 -16.82 13.84 -4.65
N GLU A 267 -16.53 14.23 -3.41
CA GLU A 267 -15.29 13.87 -2.71
C GLU A 267 -15.28 12.39 -2.30
N ALA A 268 -16.40 11.84 -1.82
CA ALA A 268 -16.53 10.42 -1.52
C ALA A 268 -16.33 9.56 -2.77
N ARG A 269 -16.88 9.98 -3.93
CA ARG A 269 -16.67 9.28 -5.21
C ARG A 269 -15.22 9.31 -5.67
N GLN A 270 -14.54 10.44 -5.51
CA GLN A 270 -13.11 10.55 -5.86
C GLN A 270 -12.23 9.70 -4.95
N ARG A 271 -12.56 9.63 -3.65
CA ARG A 271 -11.93 8.72 -2.69
C ARG A 271 -12.15 7.27 -3.12
N ALA A 272 -13.39 6.85 -3.36
CA ALA A 272 -13.74 5.49 -3.80
C ALA A 272 -12.98 5.08 -5.08
N ARG A 273 -12.88 5.99 -6.07
CA ARG A 273 -12.10 5.76 -7.30
C ARG A 273 -10.62 5.48 -7.03
N LEU A 274 -10.00 6.19 -6.09
CA LEU A 274 -8.58 5.98 -5.74
C LEU A 274 -8.38 4.62 -5.05
N TYR A 275 -9.27 4.26 -4.13
CA TYR A 275 -9.22 2.94 -3.47
C TYR A 275 -9.42 1.81 -4.49
N ASN A 276 -10.43 1.91 -5.36
CA ASN A 276 -10.68 0.91 -6.40
C ASN A 276 -9.50 0.83 -7.39
N ALA A 277 -8.96 1.97 -7.82
CA ALA A 277 -7.79 1.99 -8.70
C ALA A 277 -6.55 1.35 -8.06
N SER A 278 -6.28 1.63 -6.78
CA SER A 278 -5.18 0.98 -6.05
C SER A 278 -5.40 -0.53 -5.94
N THR A 279 -6.64 -0.95 -5.69
CA THR A 279 -6.99 -2.38 -5.58
C THR A 279 -6.77 -3.09 -6.90
N VAL A 280 -7.33 -2.57 -8.00
CA VAL A 280 -7.17 -3.11 -9.35
C VAL A 280 -5.69 -3.18 -9.73
N LEU A 281 -4.92 -2.12 -9.42
CA LEU A 281 -3.49 -2.09 -9.74
C LEU A 281 -2.70 -3.10 -8.91
N THR A 282 -3.02 -3.27 -7.62
CA THR A 282 -2.38 -4.25 -6.74
C THR A 282 -2.65 -5.68 -7.22
N VAL A 283 -3.93 -6.00 -7.42
CA VAL A 283 -4.37 -7.31 -7.93
C VAL A 283 -3.77 -7.58 -9.31
N GLY A 284 -3.81 -6.59 -10.20
CA GLY A 284 -3.23 -6.69 -11.54
C GLY A 284 -1.74 -6.96 -11.53
N ILE A 285 -0.96 -6.29 -10.66
CA ILE A 285 0.47 -6.59 -10.48
C ILE A 285 0.67 -8.03 -10.00
N GLY A 286 -0.11 -8.49 -9.01
CA GLY A 286 -0.04 -9.87 -8.53
C GLY A 286 -0.35 -10.88 -9.63
N VAL A 287 -1.43 -10.68 -10.38
CA VAL A 287 -1.83 -11.54 -11.51
C VAL A 287 -0.77 -11.57 -12.61
N LEU A 288 -0.17 -10.43 -12.96
CA LEU A 288 0.90 -10.36 -13.96
C LEU A 288 2.16 -11.13 -13.51
N VAL A 289 2.53 -11.03 -12.23
CA VAL A 289 3.65 -11.80 -11.66
C VAL A 289 3.33 -13.29 -11.70
N CYS A 290 2.12 -13.71 -11.32
CA CYS A 290 1.68 -15.10 -11.43
C CYS A 290 1.69 -15.60 -12.88
N TYR A 291 1.20 -14.78 -13.82
CA TYR A 291 1.20 -15.11 -15.25
C TYR A 291 2.62 -15.34 -15.77
N ALA A 292 3.56 -14.46 -15.42
CA ALA A 292 4.97 -14.62 -15.79
C ALA A 292 5.57 -15.89 -15.17
N GLY A 293 5.23 -16.21 -13.92
CA GLY A 293 5.60 -17.48 -13.28
C GLY A 293 5.05 -18.70 -14.03
N LEU A 294 3.75 -18.70 -14.37
CA LEU A 294 3.12 -19.76 -15.15
C LEU A 294 3.76 -19.92 -16.53
N MET A 295 4.09 -18.82 -17.20
CA MET A 295 4.83 -18.85 -18.46
C MET A 295 6.16 -19.59 -18.32
N VAL A 296 6.95 -19.25 -17.30
CA VAL A 296 8.26 -19.90 -17.05
C VAL A 296 8.09 -21.38 -16.73
N VAL A 297 7.14 -21.73 -15.85
CA VAL A 297 6.86 -23.13 -15.48
C VAL A 297 6.41 -23.93 -16.69
N ASN A 298 5.47 -23.42 -17.49
CA ASN A 298 4.98 -24.08 -18.69
C ASN A 298 6.09 -24.25 -19.73
N TRP A 299 7.00 -23.28 -19.86
CA TRP A 299 8.14 -23.39 -20.75
C TRP A 299 9.12 -24.48 -20.34
N VAL A 300 9.47 -24.54 -19.05
CA VAL A 300 10.31 -25.63 -18.49
C VAL A 300 9.61 -26.99 -18.66
N TRP A 301 8.30 -27.04 -18.41
CA TRP A 301 7.50 -28.25 -18.57
C TRP A 301 7.43 -28.72 -20.03
N ALA A 302 7.25 -27.80 -20.96
CA ALA A 302 7.25 -28.07 -22.40
C ALA A 302 8.61 -28.64 -22.86
N LEU A 303 9.73 -28.06 -22.38
CA LEU A 303 11.07 -28.58 -22.67
C LEU A 303 11.28 -30.00 -22.16
N PHE A 304 10.66 -30.35 -21.03
CA PHE A 304 10.77 -31.69 -20.45
C PHE A 304 9.88 -32.73 -21.17
N ILE A 305 8.65 -32.35 -21.53
CA ILE A 305 7.64 -33.28 -22.06
C ILE A 305 7.69 -33.44 -23.58
N LEU A 306 7.91 -32.36 -24.33
CA LEU A 306 7.69 -32.37 -25.77
C LEU A 306 8.82 -33.08 -26.49
N ASN A 307 8.46 -34.13 -27.22
CA ASN A 307 9.32 -34.77 -28.19
C ASN A 307 9.13 -34.10 -29.56
N GLY A 308 10.24 -33.71 -30.20
CA GLY A 308 10.22 -33.02 -31.49
C GLY A 308 9.58 -33.82 -32.64
N GLU A 309 9.76 -35.14 -32.67
CA GLU A 309 9.15 -36.01 -33.68
C GLU A 309 7.63 -36.12 -33.47
N ALA A 310 7.21 -36.31 -32.22
CA ALA A 310 5.79 -36.37 -31.88
C ALA A 310 5.08 -35.06 -32.21
N PHE A 311 5.67 -33.92 -31.82
CA PHE A 311 5.14 -32.60 -32.15
C PHE A 311 5.04 -32.38 -33.67
N ALA A 312 6.15 -32.60 -34.40
CA ALA A 312 6.19 -32.41 -35.85
C ALA A 312 5.23 -33.34 -36.61
N SER A 313 4.99 -34.56 -36.11
CA SER A 313 4.02 -35.49 -36.71
C SER A 313 2.59 -34.96 -36.66
N VAL A 314 2.25 -34.19 -35.62
CA VAL A 314 0.92 -33.61 -35.41
C VAL A 314 0.78 -32.25 -36.09
N THR A 315 1.73 -31.35 -35.85
CA THR A 315 1.64 -29.95 -36.31
C THR A 315 2.18 -29.72 -37.72
N ARG A 316 2.93 -30.69 -38.25
CA ARG A 316 3.70 -30.58 -39.51
C ARG A 316 4.73 -29.44 -39.49
N THR A 317 5.12 -28.97 -38.30
CA THR A 317 6.14 -27.95 -38.08
C THR A 317 7.26 -28.48 -37.19
N PRO A 318 8.54 -28.22 -37.52
CA PRO A 318 9.65 -28.61 -36.67
C PRO A 318 9.68 -27.81 -35.37
N LEU A 319 9.94 -28.49 -34.25
CA LEU A 319 9.93 -27.89 -32.92
C LEU A 319 11.23 -27.11 -32.65
N HIS A 320 11.21 -25.78 -32.85
CA HIS A 320 12.31 -24.89 -32.48
C HIS A 320 11.95 -24.07 -31.23
N ALA A 321 12.88 -23.19 -30.82
CA ALA A 321 12.70 -22.34 -29.64
C ALA A 321 11.45 -21.44 -29.72
N ALA A 322 11.07 -21.01 -30.92
CA ALA A 322 9.89 -20.14 -31.13
C ALA A 322 8.59 -20.88 -30.80
N GLU A 323 8.48 -22.15 -31.17
CA GLU A 323 7.32 -23.00 -30.93
C GLU A 323 7.17 -23.31 -29.45
N TYR A 324 8.27 -23.56 -28.72
CA TYR A 324 8.25 -23.68 -27.27
C TYR A 324 7.70 -22.41 -26.60
N VAL A 325 8.19 -21.23 -26.99
CA VAL A 325 7.73 -19.96 -26.44
C VAL A 325 6.26 -19.71 -26.79
N ARG A 326 5.87 -19.95 -28.05
CA ARG A 326 4.49 -19.75 -28.53
C ARG A 326 3.49 -20.64 -27.79
N LEU A 327 3.82 -21.92 -27.65
CA LEU A 327 2.99 -22.88 -26.93
C LEU A 327 2.89 -22.51 -25.45
N SER A 328 4.02 -22.23 -24.80
CA SER A 328 4.04 -21.85 -23.37
C SER A 328 3.24 -20.58 -23.11
N TRP A 329 3.29 -19.62 -24.04
CA TRP A 329 2.52 -18.38 -23.99
C TRP A 329 1.01 -18.65 -24.09
N PHE A 330 0.61 -19.46 -25.07
CA PHE A 330 -0.78 -19.84 -25.21
C PHE A 330 -1.28 -20.60 -23.98
N VAL A 331 -0.52 -21.61 -23.52
CA VAL A 331 -0.84 -22.42 -22.34
C VAL A 331 -0.90 -21.58 -21.07
N ALA A 332 -0.02 -20.60 -20.87
CA ALA A 332 -0.08 -19.70 -19.72
C ALA A 332 -1.39 -18.87 -19.69
N SER A 333 -1.89 -18.45 -20.86
CA SER A 333 -3.18 -17.77 -20.96
C SER A 333 -4.35 -18.68 -20.58
N VAL A 334 -4.37 -19.93 -21.07
CA VAL A 334 -5.38 -20.93 -20.72
C VAL A 334 -5.32 -21.30 -19.24
N ALA A 335 -4.11 -21.54 -18.72
CA ALA A 335 -3.86 -21.83 -17.31
C ALA A 335 -4.33 -20.70 -16.39
N THR A 336 -4.14 -19.43 -16.80
CA THR A 336 -4.64 -18.27 -16.04
C THR A 336 -6.17 -18.27 -15.94
N VAL A 337 -6.88 -18.66 -17.00
CA VAL A 337 -8.34 -18.83 -16.96
C VAL A 337 -8.73 -19.99 -16.03
N GLY A 338 -8.01 -21.11 -16.07
CA GLY A 338 -8.18 -22.22 -15.13
C GLY A 338 -7.94 -21.81 -13.66
N GLY A 339 -6.97 -20.92 -13.43
CA GLY A 339 -6.70 -20.33 -12.12
C GLY A 339 -7.84 -19.47 -11.60
N ALA A 340 -8.52 -18.71 -12.46
CA ALA A 340 -9.70 -17.93 -12.08
C ALA A 340 -10.80 -18.83 -11.50
N LEU A 341 -11.10 -19.94 -12.19
CA LEU A 341 -12.06 -20.94 -11.68
C LEU A 341 -11.61 -21.53 -10.34
N GLY A 342 -10.31 -21.79 -10.16
CA GLY A 342 -9.75 -22.27 -8.89
C GLY A 342 -9.78 -21.25 -7.76
N SER A 343 -9.78 -19.95 -8.06
CA SER A 343 -9.84 -18.90 -7.04
C SER A 343 -11.17 -18.82 -6.31
N GLY A 344 -12.28 -19.26 -6.94
CA GLY A 344 -13.59 -19.36 -6.26
C GLY A 344 -13.66 -20.43 -5.15
N LEU A 345 -12.60 -21.23 -4.97
CA LEU A 345 -12.46 -22.18 -3.86
C LEU A 345 -11.64 -21.61 -2.69
N GLU A 346 -11.06 -20.43 -2.87
CA GLU A 346 -10.27 -19.75 -1.86
C GLU A 346 -11.21 -19.05 -0.87
N SER A 347 -10.78 -18.89 0.38
CA SER A 347 -11.58 -18.11 1.35
C SER A 347 -11.48 -16.62 1.03
N ASP A 348 -12.60 -15.89 1.05
CA ASP A 348 -12.61 -14.44 0.79
C ASP A 348 -11.59 -13.68 1.65
N ASP A 349 -11.39 -14.09 2.90
CA ASP A 349 -10.46 -13.44 3.83
C ASP A 349 -8.99 -13.56 3.37
N ALA A 350 -8.62 -14.67 2.73
CA ALA A 350 -7.29 -14.86 2.16
C ALA A 350 -7.07 -13.95 0.95
N ILE A 351 -8.08 -13.80 0.09
CA ILE A 351 -8.02 -12.90 -1.07
C ILE A 351 -7.95 -11.44 -0.61
N ARG A 352 -8.77 -11.05 0.37
CA ARG A 352 -8.76 -9.69 0.95
C ARG A 352 -7.45 -9.38 1.68
N ALA A 353 -6.86 -10.33 2.41
CA ALA A 353 -5.57 -10.17 3.10
C ALA A 353 -4.40 -9.95 2.17
N ALA A 354 -4.56 -10.35 0.92
CA ALA A 354 -3.58 -10.13 -0.11
C ALA A 354 -3.83 -8.87 -0.95
N ALA A 355 -5.07 -8.39 -1.03
CA ALA A 355 -5.45 -7.22 -1.82
C ALA A 355 -5.35 -5.88 -1.04
N TYR A 356 -5.47 -5.94 0.29
CA TYR A 356 -5.52 -4.77 1.17
C TYR A 356 -4.43 -4.78 2.24
N SER A 357 -4.07 -3.59 2.74
CA SER A 357 -3.36 -3.50 4.01
C SER A 357 -4.27 -3.96 5.16
N LYS A 358 -3.68 -4.47 6.24
CA LYS A 358 -4.44 -5.00 7.39
C LYS A 358 -5.40 -3.97 7.97
N ARG A 359 -5.00 -2.70 8.00
CA ARG A 359 -5.86 -1.59 8.44
C ARG A 359 -7.07 -1.36 7.54
N GLU A 360 -6.86 -1.42 6.23
CA GLU A 360 -7.96 -1.32 5.28
C GLU A 360 -8.91 -2.52 5.38
N GLN A 361 -8.42 -3.72 5.76
CA GLN A 361 -9.26 -4.88 6.05
C GLN A 361 -10.11 -4.69 7.30
N GLU A 362 -9.50 -4.30 8.42
CA GLU A 362 -10.21 -4.05 9.68
C GLU A 362 -11.29 -2.97 9.49
N ARG A 363 -10.98 -1.90 8.74
CA ARG A 363 -11.95 -0.87 8.33
C ARG A 363 -13.17 -1.49 7.65
N ARG A 364 -12.97 -2.42 6.72
CA ARG A 364 -14.07 -3.06 5.98
C ARG A 364 -14.86 -4.04 6.84
N HIS A 365 -14.21 -4.76 7.74
CA HIS A 365 -14.89 -5.65 8.67
C HIS A 365 -15.83 -4.86 9.58
N THR A 366 -15.36 -3.74 10.14
CA THR A 366 -16.22 -2.86 10.97
C THR A 366 -17.39 -2.24 10.21
N LEU A 367 -17.23 -1.94 8.91
CA LEU A 367 -18.34 -1.42 8.09
C LEU A 367 -19.38 -2.48 7.75
N ARG A 368 -19.00 -3.76 7.73
CA ARG A 368 -19.89 -4.88 7.43
C ARG A 368 -20.64 -5.39 8.67
N ASP A 369 -20.03 -5.25 9.85
CA ASP A 369 -20.63 -5.63 11.14
C ASP A 369 -21.50 -4.53 11.76
N ASP A 370 -21.51 -3.31 11.20
CA ASP A 370 -22.42 -2.26 11.65
C ASP A 370 -23.86 -2.63 11.22
N PRO A 371 -24.80 -2.92 12.15
CA PRO A 371 -26.13 -3.46 11.81
C PRO A 371 -27.07 -2.50 11.07
N GLY A 372 -26.58 -1.33 10.66
CA GLY A 372 -27.39 -0.24 10.12
C GLY A 372 -27.80 -0.36 8.66
N ASP A 373 -27.29 -1.33 7.88
CA ASP A 373 -27.53 -1.39 6.43
C ASP A 373 -27.82 -2.82 5.92
N GLN A 374 -28.80 -3.50 6.54
CA GLN A 374 -29.51 -4.57 5.84
C GLN A 374 -30.53 -3.93 4.88
N PRO A 375 -30.35 -4.04 3.55
CA PRO A 375 -31.44 -3.69 2.64
C PRO A 375 -32.60 -4.65 2.91
N ALA A 376 -33.78 -4.09 3.18
CA ALA A 376 -35.02 -4.84 3.20
C ALA A 376 -35.15 -5.60 1.86
N LYS A 377 -35.40 -6.90 1.95
CA LYS A 377 -35.53 -7.85 0.84
C LYS A 377 -36.42 -7.38 -0.30
#